data_AF-A0A6J8AEC4-F1
#
_entry.id   AF-A0A6J8AEC4-F1
#
_cell.length_a   1.000
_cell.length_b   1.000
_cell.length_c   1.000
_cell.angle_alpha   90.00
_cell.angle_beta   90.00
_cell.angle_gamma   90.00
#
_symmetry.space_group_name_H-M   'P 1'
#
loop_
_entity.id
_entity.type
_entity.pdbx_description
1 polymer ?
#
loop_
_entity_poly.entity_id
_entity_poly.type
_entity_poly.pdbx_seq_one_letter_code
_entity_poly.pdbx_strand_id
1 'polypeptide(L)'
;MDEKNVNTSQMLNTSRDVLYGQTEQGVTLENVYQLMLGMNERLTTIEKGMSQVNQMNRTLTDLVSKFTEINSKVAEAECKIKNLKSRCDSSDEKMSKIKHDHTELNKEVKNMKKIQTDANNNLQGISDFMDDFKVNHENNVKDVRSVKSSISKVANDLADNTLELRNEIKTVVNNAKNKKMKFYRAPLLTSNVANHESILLTGDFNSRTAANLDFYEITNTNHDTSDNFNIDFSNNLHKFNMSRIRNSCDKTKNHFGNLLLEMCRNNNLFILNGRVDGDKEGLFTCRQSSVVDYFICTYNLLSCVVSMSVLDFSALFSDVHSPLNCKLVFNSIDNIVECDDIFNKRFGMP
;
A
#
# COMPACT_ATOMS: atom_id res chain seq x y z
N MET A 1 -79.15 -37.21 -31.28
CA MET A 1 -80.01 -37.22 -32.48
C MET A 1 -80.90 -38.43 -32.33
N ASP A 2 -82.18 -38.16 -32.11
CA ASP A 2 -83.22 -39.13 -31.80
C ASP A 2 -83.52 -40.03 -33.01
N GLU A 3 -83.23 -41.33 -32.88
CA GLU A 3 -83.74 -42.32 -33.82
C GLU A 3 -85.16 -42.70 -33.44
N LYS A 4 -86.09 -42.20 -34.24
CA LYS A 4 -87.49 -42.62 -34.29
C LYS A 4 -87.55 -44.13 -34.51
N ASN A 5 -88.00 -44.82 -33.47
CA ASN A 5 -88.41 -46.22 -33.50
C ASN A 5 -89.68 -46.33 -34.38
N VAL A 6 -89.49 -46.58 -35.68
CA VAL A 6 -90.60 -46.83 -36.61
C VAL A 6 -91.09 -48.26 -36.38
N ASN A 7 -92.29 -48.34 -35.82
CA ASN A 7 -93.03 -49.54 -35.49
C ASN A 7 -93.42 -50.32 -36.77
N THR A 8 -92.59 -51.27 -37.19
CA THR A 8 -92.83 -52.14 -38.36
C THR A 8 -93.91 -53.21 -38.16
N SER A 9 -94.52 -53.30 -36.97
CA SER A 9 -95.55 -54.30 -36.66
C SER A 9 -96.97 -53.92 -37.12
N GLN A 10 -97.16 -52.78 -37.80
CA GLN A 10 -98.49 -52.30 -38.21
C GLN A 10 -98.85 -52.47 -39.69
N MET A 11 -97.98 -53.07 -40.53
CA MET A 11 -98.25 -53.29 -41.96
C MET A 11 -98.44 -54.77 -42.39
N LEU A 12 -98.61 -55.71 -41.45
CA LEU A 12 -98.81 -57.13 -41.77
C LEU A 12 -100.26 -57.65 -41.64
N ASN A 13 -101.23 -56.81 -41.26
CA ASN A 13 -102.61 -57.24 -41.02
C ASN A 13 -103.65 -56.77 -42.05
N THR A 14 -103.25 -56.27 -43.23
CA THR A 14 -104.21 -55.74 -44.24
C THR A 14 -104.05 -56.33 -45.65
N SER A 15 -103.48 -57.53 -45.79
CA SER A 15 -103.37 -58.19 -47.12
C SER A 15 -103.83 -59.65 -47.13
N ARG A 16 -104.76 -60.05 -46.25
CA ARG A 16 -105.26 -61.42 -46.22
C ARG A 16 -106.51 -61.69 -47.08
N ASP A 17 -107.15 -60.67 -47.67
CA ASP A 17 -108.47 -60.82 -48.32
C ASP A 17 -108.56 -60.48 -49.82
N VAL A 18 -107.45 -60.44 -50.57
CA VAL A 18 -107.52 -60.25 -52.04
C VAL A 18 -106.54 -61.19 -52.75
N LEU A 19 -106.89 -62.47 -52.88
CA LEU A 19 -106.21 -63.39 -53.81
C LEU A 19 -107.08 -64.63 -54.13
N TYR A 20 -108.27 -64.39 -54.69
CA TYR A 20 -108.97 -65.35 -55.54
C TYR A 20 -109.56 -64.59 -56.73
N GLY A 21 -108.68 -64.23 -57.67
CA GLY A 21 -109.06 -63.63 -58.95
C GLY A 21 -108.17 -64.22 -60.04
N GLN A 22 -108.77 -65.07 -60.87
CA GLN A 22 -108.12 -65.75 -61.98
C GLN A 22 -107.59 -64.72 -63.00
N THR A 23 -106.29 -64.78 -63.29
CA THR A 23 -105.71 -64.18 -64.49
C THR A 23 -104.97 -65.26 -65.28
N GLU A 24 -105.36 -65.40 -66.54
CA GLU A 24 -104.93 -66.39 -67.54
C GLU A 24 -103.49 -66.17 -68.08
N GLN A 25 -102.55 -65.86 -67.20
CA GLN A 25 -101.13 -66.08 -67.46
C GLN A 25 -100.57 -66.77 -66.22
N GLY A 26 -100.24 -68.06 -66.36
CA GLY A 26 -99.96 -69.00 -65.29
C GLY A 26 -98.80 -68.62 -64.38
N VAL A 27 -99.08 -67.75 -63.42
CA VAL A 27 -98.28 -67.59 -62.20
C VAL A 27 -99.02 -68.37 -61.12
N THR A 28 -98.52 -69.57 -60.83
CA THR A 28 -99.06 -70.41 -59.76
C THR A 28 -98.81 -69.76 -58.39
N LEU A 29 -99.68 -70.01 -57.40
CA LEU A 29 -99.47 -69.58 -56.01
C LEU A 29 -98.07 -70.00 -55.48
N GLU A 30 -97.58 -71.13 -55.99
CA GLU A 30 -96.22 -71.63 -55.79
C GLU A 30 -95.14 -70.63 -56.25
N ASN A 31 -95.29 -69.99 -57.42
CA ASN A 31 -94.32 -68.99 -57.90
C ASN A 31 -94.25 -67.76 -57.00
N VAL A 32 -95.38 -67.33 -56.42
CA VAL A 32 -95.43 -66.22 -55.46
C VAL A 32 -94.78 -66.61 -54.13
N TYR A 33 -95.02 -67.84 -53.66
CA TYR A 33 -94.38 -68.36 -52.45
C TYR A 33 -92.86 -68.47 -52.59
N GLN A 34 -92.37 -69.02 -53.72
CA GLN A 34 -90.94 -69.09 -54.02
C GLN A 34 -90.30 -67.69 -54.13
N LEU A 35 -91.02 -66.71 -54.69
CA LEU A 35 -90.56 -65.31 -54.72
C LEU A 35 -90.44 -64.73 -53.30
N MET A 36 -91.42 -64.96 -52.43
CA MET A 36 -91.38 -64.50 -51.04
C MET A 36 -90.24 -65.16 -50.25
N LEU A 37 -89.99 -66.46 -50.45
CA LEU A 37 -88.85 -67.15 -49.86
C LEU A 37 -87.52 -66.51 -50.32
N GLY A 38 -87.35 -66.30 -51.63
CA GLY A 38 -86.16 -65.64 -52.17
C GLY A 38 -85.99 -64.20 -51.67
N MET A 39 -87.07 -63.45 -51.49
CA MET A 39 -87.02 -62.11 -50.88
C MET A 39 -86.59 -62.16 -49.42
N ASN A 40 -87.09 -63.13 -48.64
CA ASN A 40 -86.74 -63.30 -47.24
C ASN A 40 -85.26 -63.70 -47.06
N GLU A 41 -84.74 -64.58 -47.92
CA GLU A 41 -83.31 -64.92 -47.94
C GLU A 41 -82.43 -63.71 -48.28
N ARG A 42 -82.84 -62.89 -49.25
CA ARG A 42 -82.16 -61.63 -49.60
C ARG A 42 -82.20 -60.64 -48.45
N LEU A 43 -83.35 -60.50 -47.77
CA LEU A 43 -83.48 -59.61 -46.61
C LEU A 43 -82.55 -60.07 -45.48
N THR A 44 -82.53 -61.36 -45.18
CA THR A 44 -81.59 -61.95 -44.19
C THR A 44 -80.14 -61.67 -44.55
N THR A 45 -79.79 -61.75 -45.84
CA THR A 45 -78.44 -61.42 -46.35
C THR A 45 -78.12 -59.93 -46.17
N ILE A 46 -79.08 -59.04 -46.44
CA ILE A 46 -78.95 -57.60 -46.22
C ILE A 46 -78.76 -57.29 -44.74
N GLU A 47 -79.54 -57.89 -43.84
CA GLU A 47 -79.42 -57.70 -42.40
C GLU A 47 -78.04 -58.14 -41.88
N LYS A 48 -77.54 -59.29 -42.36
CA LYS A 48 -76.19 -59.75 -42.05
C LYS A 48 -75.12 -58.76 -42.55
N GLY A 49 -75.28 -58.23 -43.76
CA GLY A 49 -74.41 -57.18 -44.30
C GLY A 49 -74.44 -55.90 -43.48
N MET A 50 -75.63 -55.45 -43.06
CA MET A 50 -75.80 -54.26 -42.21
C MET A 50 -75.15 -54.44 -40.84
N SER A 51 -75.23 -55.64 -40.26
CA SER A 51 -74.54 -56.00 -39.02
C SER A 51 -73.01 -55.91 -39.17
N GLN A 52 -72.46 -56.41 -40.29
CA GLN A 52 -71.04 -56.29 -40.61
C GLN A 52 -70.62 -54.82 -40.78
N VAL A 53 -71.42 -54.00 -41.47
CA VAL A 53 -71.18 -52.56 -41.62
C VAL A 53 -71.18 -51.86 -40.26
N ASN A 54 -72.10 -52.20 -39.37
CA ASN A 54 -72.14 -51.65 -38.01
C ASN A 54 -70.92 -52.05 -37.19
N GLN A 55 -70.46 -53.30 -37.32
CA GLN A 55 -69.21 -53.75 -36.70
C GLN A 55 -68.00 -52.97 -37.23
N MET A 56 -67.90 -52.80 -38.56
CA MET A 56 -66.87 -51.98 -39.19
C MET A 56 -66.89 -50.54 -38.66
N ASN A 57 -68.07 -49.93 -38.53
CA ASN A 57 -68.19 -48.56 -38.05
C ASN A 57 -67.72 -48.40 -36.59
N ARG A 58 -67.99 -49.40 -35.74
CA ARG A 58 -67.44 -49.45 -34.37
C ARG A 58 -65.91 -49.57 -34.38
N THR A 59 -65.35 -50.43 -35.22
CA THR A 59 -63.88 -50.57 -35.33
C THR A 59 -63.23 -49.30 -35.87
N LEU A 60 -63.88 -48.60 -36.82
CA LEU A 60 -63.40 -47.33 -37.34
C LEU A 60 -63.42 -46.24 -36.25
N THR A 61 -64.49 -46.19 -35.45
CA THR A 61 -64.60 -45.25 -34.32
C THR A 61 -63.51 -45.49 -33.27
N ASP A 62 -63.25 -46.74 -32.91
CA ASP A 62 -62.15 -47.11 -32.01
C ASP A 62 -60.77 -46.72 -32.58
N LEU A 63 -60.56 -46.94 -33.88
CA LEU A 63 -59.32 -46.55 -34.55
C LEU A 63 -59.11 -45.03 -34.54
N VAL A 64 -60.17 -44.25 -34.80
CA VAL A 64 -60.12 -42.78 -34.74
C VAL A 64 -59.81 -42.29 -33.33
N SER A 65 -60.39 -42.91 -32.30
CA SER A 65 -60.08 -42.60 -30.90
C SER A 65 -58.60 -42.85 -30.58
N LYS A 66 -58.08 -44.03 -30.95
CA LYS A 66 -56.65 -44.38 -30.79
C LYS A 66 -55.73 -43.42 -31.56
N PHE A 67 -56.09 -43.03 -32.78
CA PHE A 67 -55.33 -42.07 -33.57
C PHE A 67 -55.29 -40.69 -32.90
N THR A 68 -56.41 -40.27 -32.30
CA THR A 68 -56.50 -39.01 -31.53
C THR A 68 -55.60 -39.06 -30.29
N GLU A 69 -55.58 -40.18 -29.57
CA GLU A 69 -54.69 -40.37 -28.42
C GLU A 69 -53.20 -40.32 -28.83
N ILE A 70 -52.85 -40.97 -29.95
CA ILE A 70 -51.49 -40.94 -30.51
C ILE A 70 -51.09 -39.50 -30.84
N ASN A 71 -51.95 -38.72 -31.51
CA ASN A 71 -51.65 -37.33 -31.85
C ASN A 71 -51.44 -36.46 -30.61
N SER A 72 -52.22 -36.69 -29.55
CA SER A 72 -52.02 -36.01 -28.26
C SER A 72 -50.63 -36.34 -27.65
N LYS A 73 -50.24 -37.62 -27.67
CA LYS A 73 -48.91 -38.07 -27.21
C LYS A 73 -47.77 -37.50 -28.06
N VAL A 74 -47.95 -37.39 -29.37
CA VAL A 74 -46.97 -36.78 -30.28
C VAL A 74 -46.78 -35.30 -29.93
N ALA A 75 -47.87 -34.55 -29.75
CA ALA A 75 -47.80 -33.14 -29.36
C ALA A 75 -47.10 -32.93 -27.99
N GLU A 76 -47.36 -33.81 -27.02
CA GLU A 76 -46.66 -33.78 -25.73
C GLU A 76 -45.15 -34.05 -25.89
N ALA A 77 -44.79 -35.03 -26.73
CA ALA A 77 -43.38 -35.34 -27.02
C ALA A 77 -42.67 -34.17 -27.71
N GLU A 78 -43.31 -33.52 -28.69
CA GLU A 78 -42.77 -32.32 -29.36
C GLU A 78 -42.52 -31.17 -28.36
N CYS A 79 -43.45 -30.95 -27.42
CA CYS A 79 -43.28 -29.96 -26.37
C CYS A 79 -42.08 -30.28 -25.46
N LYS A 80 -41.92 -31.55 -25.06
CA LYS A 80 -40.76 -32.01 -24.28
C LYS A 80 -39.45 -31.84 -25.05
N ILE A 81 -39.43 -32.15 -26.34
CA ILE A 81 -38.25 -31.96 -27.21
C ILE A 81 -37.87 -30.47 -27.27
N LYS A 82 -38.85 -29.57 -27.43
CA LYS A 82 -38.59 -28.13 -27.46
C LYS A 82 -38.00 -27.61 -26.15
N ASN A 83 -38.49 -28.10 -25.00
CA ASN A 83 -37.93 -27.75 -23.68
C ASN A 83 -36.52 -28.30 -23.50
N LEU A 84 -36.27 -29.55 -23.90
CA LEU A 84 -34.91 -30.12 -23.86
C LEU A 84 -33.94 -29.33 -24.72
N LYS A 85 -34.37 -28.89 -25.91
CA LYS A 85 -33.55 -28.05 -26.80
C LYS A 85 -33.15 -26.73 -26.15
N SER A 86 -34.10 -26.00 -25.55
CA SER A 86 -33.77 -24.73 -24.87
C SER A 86 -32.85 -24.92 -23.66
N ARG A 87 -32.96 -26.06 -22.95
CA ARG A 87 -32.04 -26.42 -21.87
C ARG A 87 -30.63 -26.75 -22.38
N CYS A 88 -30.51 -27.40 -23.54
CA CYS A 88 -29.23 -27.62 -24.20
C CYS A 88 -28.59 -26.29 -24.60
N ASP A 89 -29.34 -25.40 -25.26
CA ASP A 89 -28.84 -24.09 -25.68
C ASP A 89 -28.32 -23.27 -24.47
N SER A 90 -29.07 -23.24 -23.36
CA SER A 90 -28.63 -22.58 -22.12
C SER A 90 -27.40 -23.22 -21.49
N SER A 91 -27.22 -24.53 -21.63
CA SER A 91 -26.04 -25.24 -21.13
C SER A 91 -24.79 -24.93 -21.97
N ASP A 92 -24.95 -24.81 -23.29
CA ASP A 92 -23.87 -24.43 -24.20
C ASP A 92 -23.38 -22.99 -23.96
N GLU A 93 -24.28 -22.07 -23.65
CA GLU A 93 -23.94 -20.70 -23.24
C GLU A 93 -23.11 -20.70 -21.95
N LYS A 94 -23.56 -21.45 -20.92
CA LYS A 94 -22.81 -21.59 -19.66
C LYS A 94 -21.43 -22.22 -19.88
N MET A 95 -21.34 -23.24 -20.73
CA MET A 95 -20.08 -23.89 -21.09
C MET A 95 -19.13 -22.91 -21.79
N SER A 96 -19.64 -22.06 -22.66
CA SER A 96 -18.85 -21.04 -23.35
C SER A 96 -18.29 -20.00 -22.37
N LYS A 97 -19.10 -19.58 -21.38
CA LYS A 97 -18.64 -18.71 -20.30
C LYS A 97 -17.54 -19.36 -19.45
N ILE A 98 -17.73 -20.62 -19.05
CA ILE A 98 -16.72 -21.37 -18.28
C ILE A 98 -15.40 -21.48 -19.05
N LYS A 99 -15.44 -21.72 -20.38
CA LYS A 99 -14.23 -21.75 -21.22
C LYS A 99 -13.50 -20.40 -21.27
N HIS A 100 -14.26 -19.30 -21.32
CA HIS A 100 -13.69 -17.96 -21.27
C HIS A 100 -13.02 -17.69 -19.92
N ASP A 101 -13.72 -17.94 -18.81
CA ASP A 101 -13.20 -17.74 -17.45
C ASP A 101 -11.94 -18.60 -17.20
N HIS A 102 -11.94 -19.85 -17.66
CA HIS A 102 -10.76 -20.72 -17.60
C HIS A 102 -9.57 -20.17 -18.41
N THR A 103 -9.82 -19.51 -19.53
CA THR A 103 -8.76 -18.89 -20.34
C THR A 103 -8.14 -17.70 -19.63
N GLU A 104 -8.95 -16.84 -18.99
CA GLU A 104 -8.46 -15.72 -18.17
C GLU A 104 -7.68 -16.20 -16.95
N LEU A 105 -8.20 -17.18 -16.20
CA LEU A 105 -7.46 -17.80 -15.07
C LEU A 105 -6.09 -18.33 -15.50
N ASN A 106 -5.98 -18.93 -16.69
CA ASN A 106 -4.69 -19.41 -17.19
C ASN A 106 -3.70 -18.27 -17.50
N LYS A 107 -4.19 -17.10 -17.92
CA LYS A 107 -3.33 -15.91 -18.10
C LYS A 107 -2.82 -15.41 -16.76
N GLU A 108 -3.71 -15.33 -15.75
CA GLU A 108 -3.33 -14.93 -14.40
C GLU A 108 -2.30 -15.87 -13.78
N VAL A 109 -2.50 -17.19 -13.91
CA VAL A 109 -1.54 -18.20 -13.44
C VAL A 109 -0.17 -18.04 -14.13
N LYS A 110 -0.12 -17.72 -15.42
CA LYS A 110 1.14 -17.43 -16.12
C LYS A 110 1.81 -16.17 -15.56
N ASN A 111 1.04 -15.12 -15.28
CA ASN A 111 1.57 -13.90 -14.69
C ASN A 111 2.13 -14.14 -13.27
N MET A 112 1.40 -14.89 -12.44
CA MET A 112 1.87 -15.27 -11.10
C MET A 112 3.17 -16.07 -11.15
N LYS A 113 3.32 -16.99 -12.10
CA LYS A 113 4.58 -17.74 -12.29
C LYS A 113 5.75 -16.81 -12.64
N LYS A 114 5.53 -15.79 -13.47
CA LYS A 114 6.56 -14.79 -13.80
C LYS A 114 6.98 -14.02 -12.55
N ILE A 115 6.00 -13.50 -11.77
CA ILE A 115 6.26 -12.80 -10.51
C ILE A 115 7.04 -13.69 -9.53
N GLN A 116 6.69 -14.98 -9.44
CA GLN A 116 7.41 -15.94 -8.61
C GLN A 116 8.87 -16.13 -9.06
N THR A 117 9.13 -16.22 -10.37
CA THR A 117 10.50 -16.30 -10.89
C THR A 117 11.29 -15.04 -10.58
N ASP A 118 10.72 -13.86 -10.76
CA ASP A 118 11.39 -12.58 -10.47
C ASP A 118 11.71 -12.45 -8.96
N ALA A 119 10.78 -12.86 -8.09
CA ALA A 119 11.00 -12.89 -6.65
C ALA A 119 12.14 -13.84 -6.25
N ASN A 120 12.20 -15.04 -6.86
CA ASN A 120 13.28 -15.99 -6.60
C ASN A 120 14.65 -15.45 -7.03
N ASN A 121 14.72 -14.77 -8.17
CA ASN A 121 15.96 -14.14 -8.62
C ASN A 121 16.43 -13.04 -7.66
N ASN A 122 15.51 -12.23 -7.14
CA ASN A 122 15.85 -11.20 -6.15
C ASN A 122 16.33 -11.81 -4.83
N LEU A 123 15.68 -12.89 -4.37
CA LEU A 123 16.13 -13.61 -3.17
C LEU A 123 17.52 -14.20 -3.34
N GLN A 124 17.85 -14.71 -4.52
CA GLN A 124 19.20 -15.17 -4.83
C GLN A 124 20.22 -14.02 -4.74
N GLY A 125 19.91 -12.87 -5.34
CA GLY A 125 20.79 -11.70 -5.25
C GLY A 125 21.02 -11.20 -3.82
N ILE A 126 20.02 -11.28 -2.95
CA ILE A 126 20.17 -10.98 -1.51
C ILE A 126 21.06 -12.02 -0.83
N SER A 127 20.91 -13.31 -1.16
CA SER A 127 21.78 -14.36 -0.63
C SER A 127 23.24 -14.12 -1.00
N ASP A 128 23.51 -13.82 -2.27
CA ASP A 128 24.87 -13.56 -2.77
C ASP A 128 25.48 -12.33 -2.05
N PHE A 129 24.71 -11.25 -1.88
CA PHE A 129 25.14 -10.08 -1.12
C PHE A 129 25.47 -10.40 0.35
N MET A 130 24.68 -11.26 1.01
CA MET A 130 24.92 -11.64 2.40
C MET A 130 26.20 -12.46 2.55
N ASP A 131 26.51 -13.33 1.58
CA ASP A 131 27.76 -14.09 1.54
C ASP A 131 28.97 -13.15 1.37
N ASP A 132 28.90 -12.19 0.44
CA ASP A 132 29.94 -11.17 0.25
C ASP A 132 30.14 -10.32 1.51
N PHE A 133 29.03 -9.88 2.14
CA PHE A 133 29.08 -9.12 3.38
C PHE A 133 29.76 -9.92 4.50
N LYS A 134 29.46 -11.22 4.62
CA LYS A 134 30.06 -12.09 5.62
C LYS A 134 31.58 -12.22 5.41
N VAL A 135 32.04 -12.44 4.19
CA VAL A 135 33.47 -12.51 3.87
C VAL A 135 34.18 -11.20 4.21
N ASN A 136 33.59 -10.06 3.85
CA ASN A 136 34.14 -8.75 4.20
C ASN A 136 34.19 -8.50 5.71
N HIS A 137 33.14 -8.89 6.43
CA HIS A 137 33.11 -8.80 7.89
C HIS A 137 34.19 -9.66 8.54
N GLU A 138 34.39 -10.89 8.07
CA GLU A 138 35.44 -11.79 8.58
C GLU A 138 36.85 -11.21 8.35
N ASN A 139 37.09 -10.55 7.22
CA ASN A 139 38.36 -9.86 6.95
C ASN A 139 38.56 -8.66 7.87
N ASN A 140 37.54 -7.82 8.03
CA ASN A 140 37.59 -6.68 8.95
C ASN A 140 37.86 -7.13 10.40
N VAL A 141 37.27 -8.25 10.84
CA VAL A 141 37.53 -8.82 12.17
C VAL A 141 39.00 -9.26 12.32
N LYS A 142 39.62 -9.83 11.27
CA LYS A 142 41.04 -10.18 11.27
C LYS A 142 41.92 -8.94 11.38
N ASP A 143 41.60 -7.87 10.64
CA ASP A 143 42.35 -6.62 10.67
C ASP A 143 42.28 -5.95 12.05
N VAL A 144 41.09 -5.88 12.65
CA VAL A 144 40.92 -5.37 14.02
C VAL A 144 41.72 -6.19 15.03
N ARG A 145 41.77 -7.52 14.88
CA ARG A 145 42.60 -8.38 15.74
C ARG A 145 44.10 -8.10 15.58
N SER A 146 44.56 -7.85 14.35
CA SER A 146 45.95 -7.47 14.06
C SER A 146 46.32 -6.12 14.68
N VAL A 147 45.46 -5.12 14.53
CA VAL A 147 45.63 -3.79 15.15
C VAL A 147 45.68 -3.91 16.66
N LYS A 148 44.78 -4.69 17.27
CA LYS A 148 44.78 -4.95 18.72
C LYS A 148 46.11 -5.53 19.19
N SER A 149 46.65 -6.51 18.46
CA SER A 149 47.96 -7.10 18.80
C SER A 149 49.10 -6.08 18.70
N SER A 150 49.06 -5.19 17.70
CA SER A 150 50.06 -4.13 17.54
C SER A 150 49.97 -3.09 18.67
N ILE A 151 48.77 -2.68 19.07
CA ILE A 151 48.55 -1.78 20.21
C ILE A 151 49.07 -2.39 21.51
N SER A 152 48.81 -3.68 21.75
CA SER A 152 49.34 -4.37 22.93
C SER A 152 50.87 -4.38 22.97
N LYS A 153 51.53 -4.53 21.82
CA LYS A 153 52.99 -4.43 21.74
C LYS A 153 53.50 -3.04 22.11
N VAL A 154 52.93 -1.99 21.50
CA VAL A 154 53.30 -0.59 21.79
C VAL A 154 53.05 -0.23 23.26
N ALA A 155 51.97 -0.71 23.85
CA ALA A 155 51.66 -0.49 25.26
C ALA A 155 52.73 -1.11 26.19
N ASN A 156 53.22 -2.31 25.86
CA ASN A 156 54.30 -2.95 26.60
C ASN A 156 55.62 -2.18 26.42
N ASP A 157 55.97 -1.81 25.18
CA ASP A 157 57.19 -1.04 24.89
C ASP A 157 57.19 0.32 25.65
N LEU A 158 56.03 0.99 25.73
CA LEU A 158 55.87 2.24 26.48
C LEU A 158 56.01 2.02 28.00
N ALA A 159 55.48 0.92 28.53
CA ALA A 159 55.61 0.57 29.94
C ALA A 159 57.08 0.33 30.31
N ASP A 160 57.83 -0.37 29.45
CA ASP A 160 59.26 -0.63 29.61
C ASP A 160 60.07 0.68 29.57
N ASN A 161 59.85 1.53 28.56
CA ASN A 161 60.49 2.84 28.46
C ASN A 161 60.19 3.75 29.67
N THR A 162 58.95 3.71 30.17
CA THR A 162 58.56 4.48 31.37
C THR A 162 59.30 4.00 32.62
N LEU A 163 59.52 2.69 32.74
CA LEU A 163 60.28 2.10 33.84
C LEU A 163 61.75 2.50 33.78
N GLU A 164 62.35 2.48 32.59
CA GLU A 164 63.72 2.92 32.34
C GLU A 164 63.93 4.40 32.71
N LEU A 165 63.11 5.30 32.14
CA LEU A 165 63.13 6.74 32.46
C LEU A 165 62.95 7.01 33.96
N ARG A 166 62.06 6.27 34.63
CA ARG A 166 61.87 6.39 36.08
C ARG A 166 63.15 6.05 36.84
N ASN A 167 63.88 5.03 36.42
CA ASN A 167 65.14 4.64 37.05
C ASN A 167 66.25 5.66 36.78
N GLU A 168 66.32 6.24 35.59
CA GLU A 168 67.22 7.36 35.27
C GLU A 168 66.93 8.60 36.12
N ILE A 169 65.67 9.03 36.19
CA ILE A 169 65.26 10.18 37.02
C ILE A 169 65.62 9.95 38.48
N LYS A 170 65.37 8.74 39.03
CA LYS A 170 65.78 8.41 40.41
C LYS A 170 67.29 8.61 40.59
N THR A 171 68.09 8.21 39.62
CA THR A 171 69.55 8.38 39.64
C THR A 171 69.93 9.86 39.62
N VAL A 172 69.35 10.66 38.72
CA VAL A 172 69.57 12.12 38.64
C VAL A 172 69.14 12.83 39.92
N VAL A 173 67.96 12.50 40.46
CA VAL A 173 67.44 13.11 41.70
C VAL A 173 68.34 12.78 42.88
N ASN A 174 68.82 11.55 43.01
CA ASN A 174 69.77 11.18 44.05
C ASN A 174 71.08 11.96 43.92
N ASN A 175 71.58 12.17 42.70
CA ASN A 175 72.74 13.02 42.44
C ASN A 175 72.47 14.50 42.75
N ALA A 176 71.29 15.02 42.42
CA ALA A 176 70.90 16.40 42.65
C ALA A 176 70.65 16.71 44.13
N LYS A 177 70.11 15.78 44.93
CA LYS A 177 69.98 15.95 46.39
C LYS A 177 71.32 16.22 47.08
N ASN A 178 72.42 15.75 46.49
CA ASN A 178 73.77 16.04 46.98
C ASN A 178 74.26 17.48 46.65
N LYS A 179 73.56 18.21 45.77
CA LYS A 179 73.81 19.63 45.44
C LYS A 179 72.61 20.49 45.86
N LYS A 180 72.70 21.21 46.98
CA LYS A 180 71.67 22.14 47.46
C LYS A 180 71.30 23.19 46.38
N MET A 181 70.16 23.03 45.72
CA MET A 181 69.59 24.04 44.81
C MET A 181 68.14 24.34 45.21
N LYS A 182 67.83 25.63 45.40
CA LYS A 182 66.49 26.15 45.73
C LYS A 182 65.78 26.55 44.43
N PHE A 183 64.57 26.03 44.19
CA PHE A 183 63.68 26.50 43.11
C PHE A 183 62.33 26.96 43.66
N TYR A 184 61.87 28.11 43.16
CA TYR A 184 60.56 28.70 43.42
C TYR A 184 59.56 28.27 42.35
N ARG A 185 58.30 28.04 42.75
CA ARG A 185 57.21 27.49 41.93
C ARG A 185 56.23 28.63 41.57
N ALA A 186 55.86 28.74 40.29
CA ALA A 186 54.80 29.64 39.81
C ALA A 186 53.54 28.83 39.41
N PRO A 187 52.30 29.33 39.66
CA PRO A 187 51.07 28.63 39.32
C PRO A 187 50.53 29.00 37.92
N LEU A 188 49.99 27.99 37.22
CA LEU A 188 49.26 28.11 35.94
C LEU A 188 47.88 28.75 36.14
N LEU A 189 47.52 29.64 35.21
CA LEU A 189 46.17 30.18 34.99
C LEU A 189 45.35 29.21 34.13
N THR A 190 44.23 28.74 34.65
CA THR A 190 43.14 28.10 33.89
C THR A 190 41.93 29.03 33.92
N SER A 191 41.59 29.68 32.80
CA SER A 191 40.37 30.49 32.66
C SER A 191 39.35 29.80 31.75
N ASN A 192 38.16 29.58 32.32
CA ASN A 192 36.94 29.06 31.70
C ASN A 192 36.49 29.89 30.49
N VAL A 193 36.03 29.20 29.46
CA VAL A 193 35.44 29.75 28.21
C VAL A 193 33.98 30.21 28.41
N ALA A 194 33.47 30.26 29.64
CA ALA A 194 32.04 30.39 29.94
C ALA A 194 31.48 31.83 29.99
N ASN A 195 32.23 32.87 29.60
CA ASN A 195 31.84 34.28 29.79
C ASN A 195 31.65 35.09 28.48
N HIS A 196 31.41 34.45 27.33
CA HIS A 196 31.24 35.20 26.08
C HIS A 196 29.76 35.56 25.83
N GLU A 197 29.45 36.87 25.80
CA GLU A 197 28.08 37.42 25.70
C GLU A 197 27.43 37.28 24.31
N SER A 198 28.19 36.92 23.28
CA SER A 198 27.70 36.80 21.90
C SER A 198 28.42 35.66 21.18
N ILE A 199 27.66 34.62 20.82
CA ILE A 199 28.17 33.43 20.13
C ILE A 199 27.37 33.21 18.85
N LEU A 200 28.09 32.91 17.76
CA LEU A 200 27.54 32.37 16.51
C LEU A 200 28.22 31.04 16.22
N LEU A 201 27.42 29.98 16.12
CA LEU A 201 27.86 28.66 15.67
C LEU A 201 27.40 28.47 14.23
N THR A 202 28.27 27.90 13.41
CA THR A 202 28.01 27.65 11.99
C THR A 202 28.66 26.35 11.53
N GLY A 203 28.02 25.67 10.58
CA GLY A 203 28.56 24.48 9.92
C GLY A 203 27.58 23.31 9.90
N ASP A 204 28.08 22.15 9.49
CA ASP A 204 27.34 20.88 9.47
C ASP A 204 27.29 20.27 10.88
N PHE A 205 26.10 20.23 11.46
CA PHE A 205 25.85 19.59 12.75
C PHE A 205 25.40 18.13 12.62
N ASN A 206 25.25 17.63 11.38
CA ASN A 206 24.71 16.32 11.03
C ASN A 206 23.39 15.99 11.77
N SER A 207 22.62 17.04 12.03
CA SER A 207 21.47 17.05 12.92
C SER A 207 20.23 17.48 12.15
N ARG A 208 19.19 16.65 12.13
CA ARG A 208 17.92 16.98 11.47
C ARG A 208 16.92 17.34 12.56
N THR A 209 16.48 18.60 12.60
CA THR A 209 15.67 19.13 13.70
C THR A 209 14.20 19.33 13.35
N ALA A 210 13.78 18.98 12.12
CA ALA A 210 12.45 19.22 11.58
C ALA A 210 12.01 20.70 11.75
N ALA A 211 10.84 20.96 12.32
CA ALA A 211 10.35 22.30 12.69
C ALA A 211 10.20 22.45 14.22
N ASN A 212 10.93 21.64 15.00
CA ASN A 212 10.80 21.61 16.44
C ASN A 212 11.39 22.87 17.10
N LEU A 213 10.80 23.30 18.22
CA LEU A 213 11.25 24.45 18.98
C LEU A 213 12.62 24.19 19.63
N ASP A 214 13.51 25.15 19.50
CA ASP A 214 14.85 25.24 20.08
C ASP A 214 14.88 26.08 21.38
N PHE A 215 13.73 26.54 21.85
CA PHE A 215 13.52 27.19 23.14
C PHE A 215 12.38 26.50 23.92
N TYR A 216 12.27 26.77 25.22
CA TYR A 216 11.17 26.29 26.04
C TYR A 216 9.92 27.16 25.84
N GLU A 217 8.81 26.54 25.46
CA GLU A 217 7.52 27.24 25.42
C GLU A 217 6.96 27.37 26.83
N ILE A 218 6.83 28.60 27.32
CA ILE A 218 6.12 28.87 28.57
C ILE A 218 4.63 28.74 28.25
N THR A 219 4.07 27.54 28.43
CA THR A 219 2.62 27.37 28.46
C THR A 219 2.13 27.89 29.82
N ASN A 220 1.12 28.76 29.83
CA ASN A 220 0.54 29.47 30.99
C ASN A 220 -0.07 28.58 32.09
N THR A 221 0.44 27.37 32.31
CA THR A 221 -0.07 26.42 33.29
C THR A 221 0.95 26.24 34.40
N ASN A 222 0.64 26.89 35.53
CA ASN A 222 1.20 26.76 36.88
C ASN A 222 2.25 27.82 37.27
N HIS A 223 1.72 28.91 37.84
CA HIS A 223 2.34 29.67 38.93
C HIS A 223 2.94 28.72 39.97
N ASP A 224 4.26 28.58 39.99
CA ASP A 224 5.12 28.47 41.18
C ASP A 224 6.45 27.83 40.79
N THR A 225 7.37 28.61 40.23
CA THR A 225 8.81 28.48 40.53
C THR A 225 9.47 29.83 40.31
N SER A 226 10.06 30.34 41.38
CA SER A 226 10.68 31.65 41.52
C SER A 226 12.06 31.79 40.86
N ASP A 227 12.40 30.94 39.90
CA ASP A 227 13.68 31.01 39.20
C ASP A 227 13.52 31.80 37.89
N ASN A 228 13.52 33.13 38.09
CA ASN A 228 13.37 34.25 37.16
C ASN A 228 14.42 34.34 36.02
N PHE A 229 14.93 33.23 35.48
CA PHE A 229 15.88 33.26 34.34
C PHE A 229 15.28 32.95 32.97
N ASN A 230 14.00 32.60 32.89
CA ASN A 230 13.29 32.48 31.61
C ASN A 230 12.61 33.81 31.26
N ILE A 231 13.46 34.79 30.91
CA ILE A 231 13.02 35.97 30.16
C ILE A 231 12.23 35.45 28.95
N ASP A 232 11.13 36.12 28.67
CA ASP A 232 10.19 35.85 27.58
C ASP A 232 10.84 36.09 26.20
N PHE A 233 11.91 35.39 25.89
CA PHE A 233 12.68 35.52 24.65
C PHE A 233 11.81 35.15 23.46
N SER A 234 10.89 34.18 23.62
CA SER A 234 9.98 33.73 22.57
C SER A 234 9.03 34.83 22.11
N ASN A 235 8.49 35.64 23.03
CA ASN A 235 7.64 36.76 22.65
C ASN A 235 8.46 37.94 22.17
N ASN A 236 9.79 37.98 22.30
CA ASN A 236 10.61 39.09 21.81
C ASN A 236 11.19 38.86 20.41
N LEU A 237 11.08 37.67 19.82
CA LEU A 237 11.60 37.39 18.46
C LEU A 237 10.99 38.29 17.38
N HIS A 238 9.73 38.72 17.55
CA HIS A 238 9.10 39.67 16.62
C HIS A 238 9.82 41.02 16.55
N LYS A 239 10.54 41.43 17.61
CA LYS A 239 11.33 42.67 17.62
C LYS A 239 12.50 42.63 16.63
N PHE A 240 12.93 41.43 16.26
CA PHE A 240 13.99 41.19 15.29
C PHE A 240 13.46 40.75 13.92
N ASN A 241 12.15 40.91 13.66
CA ASN A 241 11.49 40.42 12.44
C ASN A 241 11.65 38.90 12.22
N MET A 242 11.79 38.12 13.29
CA MET A 242 11.95 36.67 13.21
C MET A 242 10.68 35.93 13.60
N SER A 243 10.38 34.86 12.87
CA SER A 243 9.26 33.97 13.22
C SER A 243 9.56 33.20 14.51
N ARG A 244 8.56 33.11 15.40
CA ARG A 244 8.63 32.29 16.60
C ARG A 244 8.79 30.80 16.24
N ILE A 245 8.00 30.33 15.29
CA ILE A 245 8.06 28.95 14.79
C ILE A 245 8.97 28.92 13.57
N ARG A 246 9.93 28.01 13.58
CA ARG A 246 10.88 27.81 12.50
C ARG A 246 10.23 27.00 11.40
N ASN A 247 10.38 27.43 10.16
CA ASN A 247 10.06 26.60 9.00
C ASN A 247 11.26 25.71 8.62
N SER A 248 10.96 24.61 7.94
CA SER A 248 11.97 23.68 7.45
C SER A 248 11.36 22.83 6.35
N CYS A 249 11.98 22.80 5.18
CA CYS A 249 11.63 21.85 4.12
C CYS A 249 11.93 20.41 4.57
N ASP A 250 12.94 20.22 5.43
CA ASP A 250 13.19 18.94 6.09
C ASP A 250 12.23 18.74 7.25
N LYS A 251 11.32 17.75 7.11
CA LYS A 251 10.34 17.38 8.14
C LYS A 251 10.79 16.22 9.02
N THR A 252 11.96 15.64 8.76
CA THR A 252 12.47 14.51 9.52
C THR A 252 13.29 15.00 10.71
N LYS A 253 13.23 14.26 11.81
CA LYS A 253 14.05 14.48 13.00
C LYS A 253 14.88 13.24 13.31
N ASN A 254 16.17 13.41 13.59
CA ASN A 254 17.08 12.32 13.99
C ASN A 254 17.53 12.44 15.45
N HIS A 255 18.32 11.47 15.92
CA HIS A 255 18.83 11.45 17.31
C HIS A 255 19.68 12.69 17.62
N PHE A 256 20.63 13.04 16.74
CA PHE A 256 21.47 14.24 16.89
C PHE A 256 20.66 15.54 16.89
N GLY A 257 19.58 15.60 16.12
CA GLY A 257 18.64 16.72 16.13
C GLY A 257 17.97 16.93 17.49
N ASN A 258 17.65 15.87 18.23
CA ASN A 258 17.14 16.03 19.60
C ASN A 258 18.21 16.62 20.53
N LEU A 259 19.45 16.13 20.44
CA LEU A 259 20.57 16.63 21.25
C LEU A 259 20.90 18.10 20.93
N LEU A 260 20.86 18.48 19.64
CA LEU A 260 21.08 19.86 19.21
C LEU A 260 19.99 20.79 19.75
N LEU A 261 18.73 20.38 19.67
CA LEU A 261 17.62 21.17 20.22
C LEU A 261 17.71 21.31 21.74
N GLU A 262 18.11 20.25 22.45
CA GLU A 262 18.35 20.30 23.90
C GLU A 262 19.50 21.24 24.26
N MET A 263 20.62 21.17 23.53
CA MET A 263 21.74 22.10 23.67
C MET A 263 21.27 23.54 23.44
N CYS A 264 20.45 23.80 22.42
CA CYS A 264 19.95 25.14 22.15
C CYS A 264 19.09 25.68 23.29
N ARG A 265 18.15 24.87 23.78
CA ARG A 265 17.26 25.21 24.91
C ARG A 265 18.04 25.50 26.19
N ASN A 266 19.02 24.66 26.50
CA ASN A 266 19.80 24.77 27.74
C ASN A 266 20.77 25.97 27.74
N ASN A 267 21.11 26.50 26.56
CA ASN A 267 22.10 27.57 26.42
C ASN A 267 21.52 28.86 25.81
N ASN A 268 20.20 29.00 25.73
CA ASN A 268 19.51 30.16 25.13
C ASN A 268 20.03 30.49 23.72
N LEU A 269 20.23 29.44 22.92
CA LEU A 269 20.66 29.55 21.53
C LEU A 269 19.46 29.40 20.59
N PHE A 270 19.51 30.12 19.48
CA PHE A 270 18.45 30.19 18.49
C PHE A 270 18.99 29.81 17.12
N ILE A 271 18.35 28.83 16.50
CA ILE A 271 18.57 28.44 15.11
C ILE A 271 17.95 29.50 14.20
N LEU A 272 18.75 30.01 13.25
CA LEU A 272 18.35 31.08 12.33
C LEU A 272 17.67 30.57 11.05
N ASN A 273 18.08 29.39 10.55
CA ASN A 273 17.50 28.78 9.34
C ASN A 273 15.97 28.67 9.48
N GLY A 274 15.17 29.06 8.49
CA GLY A 274 13.71 28.99 8.64
C GLY A 274 13.06 30.06 9.52
N ARG A 275 13.81 31.07 9.99
CA ARG A 275 13.29 32.19 10.81
C ARG A 275 13.54 33.57 10.24
N VAL A 276 14.72 33.76 9.65
CA VAL A 276 15.26 35.06 9.25
C VAL A 276 14.88 35.36 7.80
N ASP A 277 14.78 36.65 7.46
CA ASP A 277 14.64 37.09 6.07
C ASP A 277 15.72 36.47 5.17
N GLY A 278 15.30 35.96 4.01
CA GLY A 278 16.15 35.23 3.06
C GLY A 278 16.07 33.70 3.14
N ASP A 279 15.58 33.15 4.25
CA ASP A 279 15.38 31.70 4.44
C ASP A 279 14.14 31.41 5.31
N LYS A 280 13.05 32.15 5.10
CA LYS A 280 11.79 31.95 5.87
C LYS A 280 11.14 30.60 5.63
N GLU A 281 11.49 29.90 4.56
CA GLU A 281 10.95 28.56 4.23
C GLU A 281 11.78 27.43 4.87
N GLY A 282 13.01 27.72 5.30
CA GLY A 282 13.95 26.74 5.85
C GLY A 282 14.41 25.75 4.78
N LEU A 283 15.05 26.27 3.74
CA LEU A 283 15.48 25.51 2.57
C LEU A 283 16.50 24.43 2.95
N PHE A 284 16.53 23.35 2.16
CA PHE A 284 17.49 22.27 2.33
C PHE A 284 18.94 22.76 2.18
N THR A 285 19.81 22.34 3.09
CA THR A 285 21.24 22.66 3.05
C THR A 285 22.08 21.53 2.48
N CYS A 286 21.53 20.32 2.38
CA CYS A 286 22.23 19.16 1.84
C CYS A 286 21.35 18.41 0.82
N ARG A 287 21.82 18.32 -0.43
CA ARG A 287 21.23 17.56 -1.56
C ARG A 287 19.71 17.68 -1.76
N GLN A 288 19.13 18.84 -1.46
CA GLN A 288 17.67 19.03 -1.48
C GLN A 288 16.91 17.98 -0.64
N SER A 289 17.54 17.47 0.42
CA SER A 289 17.06 16.31 1.16
C SER A 289 17.00 16.54 2.67
N SER A 290 17.95 17.32 3.21
CA SER A 290 18.03 17.59 4.64
C SER A 290 18.49 19.01 4.95
N VAL A 291 18.14 19.46 6.15
CA VAL A 291 18.68 20.66 6.78
C VAL A 291 19.60 20.18 7.90
N VAL A 292 20.91 20.27 7.69
CA VAL A 292 21.94 19.79 8.62
C VAL A 292 23.00 20.85 8.91
N ASP A 293 23.11 21.85 8.03
CA ASP A 293 23.96 23.01 8.21
C ASP A 293 23.15 24.14 8.82
N TYR A 294 23.65 24.73 9.91
CA TYR A 294 22.90 25.73 10.64
C TYR A 294 23.73 26.98 10.91
N PHE A 295 23.06 28.13 10.97
CA PHE A 295 23.52 29.24 11.81
C PHE A 295 22.72 29.22 13.11
N ILE A 296 23.44 29.23 14.24
CA ILE A 296 22.86 29.19 15.58
C ILE A 296 23.51 30.28 16.42
N CYS A 297 22.73 31.15 17.05
CA CYS A 297 23.32 32.22 17.86
C CYS A 297 22.65 32.44 19.21
N THR A 298 23.38 33.06 20.12
CA THR A 298 22.83 33.60 21.37
C THR A 298 21.82 34.69 21.10
N TYR A 299 20.84 34.85 22.00
CA TYR A 299 19.82 35.90 21.92
C TYR A 299 20.38 37.32 21.66
N ASN A 300 21.47 37.71 22.32
CA ASN A 300 22.07 39.05 22.17
C ASN A 300 22.48 39.36 20.72
N LEU A 301 22.89 38.33 19.97
CA LEU A 301 23.34 38.50 18.59
C LEU A 301 22.18 38.61 17.59
N LEU A 302 20.95 38.28 17.98
CA LEU A 302 19.77 38.36 17.10
C LEU A 302 19.55 39.77 16.56
N SER A 303 19.87 40.79 17.36
CA SER A 303 19.79 42.21 16.96
C SER A 303 20.72 42.56 15.79
N CYS A 304 21.80 41.81 15.61
CA CYS A 304 22.77 42.02 14.56
C CYS A 304 22.44 41.22 13.29
N VAL A 305 21.52 40.25 13.34
CA VAL A 305 21.17 39.39 12.20
C VAL A 305 20.23 40.14 11.27
N VAL A 306 20.68 40.39 10.04
CA VAL A 306 19.88 41.09 9.00
C VAL A 306 19.18 40.10 8.08
N SER A 307 19.92 39.12 7.56
CA SER A 307 19.37 38.14 6.62
C SER A 307 20.19 36.86 6.64
N MET A 308 19.56 35.73 6.34
CA MET A 308 20.22 34.44 6.14
C MET A 308 19.66 33.81 4.88
N SER A 309 20.52 33.24 4.03
CA SER A 309 20.11 32.58 2.79
C SER A 309 20.91 31.32 2.56
N VAL A 310 20.24 30.26 2.09
CA VAL A 310 20.91 29.10 1.50
C VAL A 310 21.19 29.42 0.03
N LEU A 311 22.46 29.41 -0.36
CA LEU A 311 22.87 29.69 -1.74
C LEU A 311 22.71 28.43 -2.61
N ASP A 312 22.71 28.64 -3.93
CA ASP A 312 22.62 27.53 -4.88
C ASP A 312 23.79 26.56 -4.71
N PHE A 313 23.47 25.27 -4.80
CA PHE A 313 24.47 24.20 -4.74
C PHE A 313 25.51 24.38 -5.85
N SER A 314 26.78 24.26 -5.48
CA SER A 314 27.89 24.30 -6.42
C SER A 314 28.78 23.08 -6.23
N ALA A 315 28.77 22.20 -7.23
CA ALA A 315 29.61 21.00 -7.28
C ALA A 315 31.12 21.31 -7.24
N LEU A 316 31.51 22.57 -7.44
CA LEU A 316 32.90 23.02 -7.33
C LEU A 316 33.35 23.14 -5.86
N PHE A 317 32.43 23.48 -4.95
CA PHE A 317 32.75 23.80 -3.55
C PHE A 317 32.31 22.71 -2.57
N SER A 318 31.37 21.85 -2.97
CA SER A 318 30.91 20.74 -2.14
C SER A 318 30.38 19.61 -3.01
N ASP A 319 30.44 18.40 -2.50
CA ASP A 319 29.84 17.19 -3.06
C ASP A 319 28.34 17.08 -2.75
N VAL A 320 27.90 17.62 -1.60
CA VAL A 320 26.53 17.45 -1.11
C VAL A 320 25.91 18.68 -0.44
N HIS A 321 26.68 19.67 0.02
CA HIS A 321 26.19 20.81 0.79
C HIS A 321 26.04 22.08 -0.04
N SER A 322 24.94 22.80 0.17
CA SER A 322 24.74 24.16 -0.30
C SER A 322 25.43 25.15 0.64
N PRO A 323 26.12 26.20 0.13
CA PRO A 323 26.70 27.22 0.98
C PRO A 323 25.64 28.01 1.76
N LEU A 324 25.93 28.35 3.01
CA LEU A 324 25.09 29.21 3.83
C LEU A 324 25.69 30.61 3.91
N ASN A 325 24.86 31.64 3.77
CA ASN A 325 25.24 33.04 3.89
C ASN A 325 24.41 33.71 4.98
N CYS A 326 25.07 34.34 5.95
CA CYS A 326 24.43 35.13 7.00
C CYS A 326 25.01 36.53 7.02
N LYS A 327 24.14 37.55 6.92
CA LYS A 327 24.51 38.95 6.97
C LYS A 327 24.30 39.47 8.38
N LEU A 328 25.40 39.91 9.00
CA LEU A 328 25.39 40.60 10.28
C LEU A 328 25.65 42.09 10.10
N VAL A 329 25.01 42.92 10.91
CA VAL A 329 25.32 44.35 11.05
C VAL A 329 25.64 44.62 12.50
N PHE A 330 26.87 45.06 12.74
CA PHE A 330 27.30 45.57 14.03
C PHE A 330 27.21 47.08 13.98
N ASN A 331 26.43 47.68 14.88
CA ASN A 331 26.52 49.11 15.08
C ASN A 331 27.90 49.37 15.66
N SER A 332 28.77 50.00 14.88
CA SER A 332 30.02 50.54 15.40
C SER A 332 29.65 51.44 16.57
N ILE A 333 29.98 51.01 17.79
CA ILE A 333 30.14 51.98 18.86
C ILE A 333 31.36 52.78 18.42
N ASP A 334 31.21 54.09 18.22
CA ASP A 334 32.27 55.05 17.84
C ASP A 334 33.42 55.17 18.88
N ASN A 335 33.64 54.14 19.69
CA ASN A 335 34.75 53.98 20.62
C ASN A 335 35.51 52.70 20.29
N ILE A 336 36.13 52.66 19.10
CA ILE A 336 37.35 51.84 18.95
C ILE A 336 38.41 52.57 19.76
N VAL A 337 38.53 52.22 21.04
CA VAL A 337 39.83 52.36 21.71
C VAL A 337 40.71 51.34 21.03
N GLU A 338 41.62 51.80 20.17
CA GLU A 338 42.67 50.97 19.59
C GLU A 338 43.28 50.11 20.70
N CYS A 339 43.18 48.78 20.52
CA CYS A 339 43.67 47.78 21.47
C CYS A 339 45.21 47.69 21.49
N ASP A 340 45.92 48.70 21.01
CA ASP A 340 47.38 48.77 21.03
C ASP A 340 47.92 49.05 22.44
N ASP A 341 47.10 49.59 23.34
CA ASP A 341 47.54 50.01 24.67
C ASP A 341 47.62 48.85 25.70
N ILE A 342 46.93 47.73 25.46
CA ILE A 342 46.92 46.57 26.39
C ILE A 342 48.10 45.62 26.11
N PHE A 343 48.54 45.50 24.86
CA PHE A 343 49.71 44.67 24.53
C PHE A 343 51.02 45.31 25.00
N ASN A 344 51.16 46.64 24.83
CA ASN A 344 52.35 47.39 25.23
C ASN A 344 52.48 47.58 26.75
N LYS A 345 51.38 47.64 27.52
CA LYS A 345 51.45 47.76 28.98
C LYS A 345 51.74 46.46 29.72
N ARG A 346 51.54 45.29 29.10
CA ARG A 346 51.64 43.99 29.79
C ARG A 346 52.94 43.23 29.50
N PHE A 347 53.56 43.47 28.35
CA PHE A 347 54.88 42.97 28.02
C PHE A 347 55.80 44.18 27.85
N GLY A 348 56.35 44.66 28.97
CA GLY A 348 57.42 45.65 28.94
C GLY A 348 58.64 45.07 28.22
N MET A 349 58.65 45.21 26.90
CA MET A 349 59.85 45.16 26.08
C MET A 349 59.98 46.52 25.40
N PRO A 350 61.21 47.08 25.36
CA PRO A 350 61.44 48.41 24.81
C PRO A 350 61.08 48.55 23.35
#